data_AF-A0A931U9L5-F1
#
_entry.id   AF-A0A931U9L5-F1
#
_cell.length_a   1.000
_cell.length_b   1.000
_cell.length_c   1.000
_cell.angle_alpha   90.00
_cell.angle_beta   90.00
_cell.angle_gamma   90.00
#
_symmetry.space_group_name_H-M   'P 1'
#
loop_
_entity.id
_entity.type
_entity.pdbx_description
1 polymer ?
#
loop_
_entity_poly.entity_id
_entity_poly.type
_entity_poly.pdbx_seq_one_letter_code
_entity_poly.pdbx_strand_id
1 'polypeptide(L)' 'MKRKRIANMAKYANEWVAIDRSKSRVIAHGSSFNKLWNELKQKAKKATFYKVPPADTAYSP' A
#
# COMPACT_ATOMS: atom_id res chain seq x y z
N MET A 1 -19.50 9.45 1.16
CA MET A 1 -18.31 9.60 0.27
C MET A 1 -17.96 8.24 -0.32
N LYS A 2 -18.01 8.06 -1.65
CA LYS A 2 -17.54 6.82 -2.29
C LYS A 2 -16.03 6.70 -2.09
N ARG A 3 -15.55 5.67 -1.40
CA ARG A 3 -14.10 5.39 -1.26
C ARG A 3 -13.54 5.19 -2.67
N LYS A 4 -12.70 6.10 -3.15
CA LYS A 4 -11.96 5.90 -4.41
C LYS A 4 -11.12 4.64 -4.22
N ARG A 5 -11.46 3.56 -4.94
CA ARG A 5 -10.63 2.35 -4.96
C ARG A 5 -9.30 2.74 -5.61
N ILE A 6 -8.21 2.40 -4.95
CA ILE A 6 -6.87 2.55 -5.54
C ILE A 6 -6.81 1.52 -6.67
N ALA A 7 -6.71 2.00 -7.91
CA ALA A 7 -6.61 1.14 -9.06
C ALA A 7 -5.40 0.20 -8.93
N ASN A 8 -5.56 -1.05 -9.37
CA ASN A 8 -4.50 -2.06 -9.40
C ASN A 8 -3.94 -2.52 -8.05
N MET A 9 -4.69 -2.40 -6.93
CA MET A 9 -4.25 -2.99 -5.65
C MET A 9 -3.99 -4.50 -5.74
N ALA A 10 -4.72 -5.23 -6.59
CA ALA A 10 -4.51 -6.66 -6.83
C ALA A 10 -3.09 -6.99 -7.33
N LYS A 11 -2.41 -6.04 -8.00
CA LYS A 11 -1.01 -6.19 -8.45
C LYS A 11 -0.04 -6.30 -7.28
N TYR A 12 -0.39 -5.71 -6.13
CA TYR A 12 0.45 -5.67 -4.94
C TYR A 12 -0.01 -6.71 -3.90
N ALA A 13 -0.74 -7.75 -4.32
CA ALA A 13 -1.21 -8.78 -3.43
C ALA A 13 -0.07 -9.36 -2.58
N ASN A 14 -0.29 -9.46 -1.27
CA ASN A 14 0.68 -9.92 -0.28
C ASN A 14 1.93 -9.03 -0.10
N GLU A 15 1.98 -7.83 -0.70
CA GLU A 15 3.06 -6.87 -0.51
C GLU A 15 2.70 -5.77 0.50
N TRP A 16 3.72 -5.13 1.05
CA TRP A 16 3.59 -3.85 1.72
C TRP A 16 3.53 -2.73 0.70
N VAL A 17 2.55 -1.85 0.85
CA VAL A 17 2.42 -0.65 0.03
C VAL A 17 2.44 0.60 0.90
N ALA A 18 3.05 1.64 0.37
CA ALA A 18 2.96 2.98 0.92
C ALA A 18 2.06 3.79 0.02
N ILE A 19 1.14 4.51 0.64
CA ILE A 19 0.15 5.33 -0.02
C ILE A 19 0.46 6.78 0.34
N ASP A 20 0.23 7.67 -0.62
CA ASP A 20 0.34 9.10 -0.42
C ASP A 20 -0.68 9.61 0.61
N ARG A 21 -0.49 10.85 1.08
CA ARG A 21 -1.37 11.48 2.09
C ARG A 21 -2.83 11.58 1.63
N SER A 22 -3.08 11.70 0.32
CA SER A 22 -4.44 11.76 -0.22
C SER A 22 -5.12 10.39 -0.32
N LYS A 23 -4.41 9.31 0.05
CA LYS A 23 -4.87 7.92 -0.02
C LYS A 23 -5.35 7.51 -1.41
N SER A 24 -4.80 8.14 -2.45
CA SER A 24 -5.28 7.97 -3.82
C SER A 24 -4.31 7.16 -4.67
N ARG A 25 -3.02 7.13 -4.32
CA ARG A 25 -1.98 6.47 -5.12
C ARG A 25 -0.96 5.75 -4.26
N VAL A 26 -0.53 4.57 -4.73
CA VAL A 26 0.65 3.87 -4.20
C VAL A 26 1.91 4.62 -4.64
N ILE A 27 2.76 4.98 -3.69
CA ILE A 27 4.01 5.69 -3.92
C ILE A 27 5.24 4.78 -3.87
N ALA A 28 5.13 3.64 -3.18
CA ALA A 28 6.14 2.59 -3.12
C ALA A 28 5.48 1.26 -2.72
N HIS A 29 6.09 0.14 -3.10
CA HIS A 29 5.66 -1.20 -2.71
C HIS A 29 6.88 -2.12 -2.48
N GLY A 30 6.70 -3.20 -1.74
CA GLY A 30 7.76 -4.17 -1.48
C GLY A 30 7.33 -5.31 -0.58
N SER A 31 8.08 -6.42 -0.60
CA SER A 31 7.78 -7.63 0.17
C SER A 31 7.87 -7.43 1.69
N SER A 32 8.68 -6.47 2.14
CA SER A 32 8.98 -6.25 3.57
C SER A 32 8.80 -4.79 3.98
N PHE A 33 8.16 -4.57 5.12
CA PHE A 33 7.98 -3.24 5.72
C PHE A 33 9.31 -2.50 5.89
N ASN A 34 10.35 -3.15 6.41
CA ASN A 34 11.65 -2.52 6.66
C ASN A 34 12.30 -1.97 5.39
N LYS A 35 12.19 -2.69 4.27
CA LYS A 35 12.71 -2.25 2.98
C LYS A 35 11.97 -0.99 2.50
N LEU A 36 10.64 -1.05 2.57
CA LEU A 36 9.77 0.06 2.20
C LEU A 36 10.00 1.31 3.07
N TRP A 37 10.17 1.11 4.37
CA TRP A 37 10.41 2.16 5.35
C TRP A 37 11.75 2.84 5.09
N ASN A 38 12.82 2.08 4.83
CA ASN A 38 14.13 2.64 4.53
C ASN A 38 14.13 3.46 3.22
N GLU A 39 13.45 2.98 2.18
CA GLU A 39 13.31 3.72 0.91
C GLU A 39 12.53 5.03 1.07
N LEU A 40 11.52 5.05 1.95
CA LEU A 40 10.68 6.24 2.16
C LEU A 40 11.23 7.21 3.19
N LYS A 41 11.99 6.73 4.18
CA LYS A 41 12.69 7.55 5.16
C LYS A 41 13.64 8.53 4.46
N GLN A 42 14.28 8.11 3.37
CA GLN A 42 15.11 8.98 2.53
C GLN A 42 14.29 10.06 1.77
N LYS A 43 13.00 9.83 1.54
CA LYS A 43 12.15 10.72 0.72
C LYS A 43 11.30 11.72 1.51
N ALA A 44 11.41 11.76 2.85
CA ALA A 44 10.71 12.72 3.74
C ALA A 44 9.21 12.90 3.45
N LYS A 45 8.52 11.87 2.94
CA LYS A 45 7.09 11.93 2.60
C LYS A 45 6.26 11.28 3.70
N LYS A 46 5.28 12.03 4.22
CA LYS A 46 4.23 11.54 5.12
C LYS A 46 3.38 10.51 4.36
N ALA A 47 3.81 9.26 4.37
CA ALA A 47 3.16 8.13 3.71
C ALA A 47 2.40 7.29 4.73
N THR A 48 1.29 6.68 4.31
CA THR A 48 0.57 5.69 5.12
C THR A 48 0.87 4.30 4.59
N PHE A 49 1.28 3.40 5.48
CA PHE A 49 1.71 2.04 5.16
C PHE A 49 0.56 1.07 5.36
N TYR A 50 0.37 0.15 4.41
CA TYR A 50 -0.63 -0.91 4.48
C TYR A 50 -0.02 -2.21 3.97
N LYS A 51 -0.38 -3.33 4.60
CA LYS A 51 -0.16 -4.65 4.02
C LYS A 51 -1.35 -5.00 3.14
N VAL A 52 -1.10 -5.25 1.86
CA VAL A 52 -2.14 -5.67 0.95
C VAL A 52 -2.38 -7.17 1.17
N PRO A 53 -3.62 -7.58 1.42
CA PRO A 53 -3.94 -9.00 1.56
C PRO A 53 -3.68 -9.75 0.24
N PRO A 54 -3.51 -11.08 0.27
CA PRO A 54 -3.51 -11.92 -0.92
C PRO A 54 -4.74 -11.67 -1.81
N ALA A 55 -4.59 -11.82 -3.12
CA ALA A 55 -5.69 -11.66 -4.07
C ALA A 55 -6.86 -12.62 -3.80
N ASP A 56 -6.54 -13.79 -3.23
CA ASP A 56 -7.50 -14.84 -2.88
C ASP A 56 -8.07 -14.72 -1.45
N THR A 57 -7.88 -13.57 -0.80
CA THR A 57 -8.40 -13.37 0.55
C THR A 57 -9.93 -13.27 0.49
N ALA A 58 -10.59 -14.36 0.86
CA ALA A 58 -12.03 -14.37 1.07
C ALA A 58 -12.37 -13.52 2.31
N TYR A 59 -13.07 -12.41 2.08
CA TYR A 59 -13.64 -11.62 3.17
C TYR A 59 -15.00 -12.20 3.52
N SER A 60 -15.09 -12.88 4.66
CA SER A 60 -16.38 -13.32 5.19
C SER A 60 -17.14 -12.09 5.73
N PRO A 61 -18.42 -11.90 5.37
CA PRO A 61 -19.24 -10.78 5.81
C PRO A 61 -19.57 -10.81 7.32
#